data_AF-A0A941P1V0-F1
#
_entry.id   AF-A0A941P1V0-F1
#
_cell.length_a   1.000
_cell.length_b   1.000
_cell.length_c   1.000
_cell.angle_alpha   90.00
_cell.angle_beta   90.00
_cell.angle_gamma   90.00
#
_symmetry.space_group_name_H-M   'P 1'
#
loop_
_entity.id
_entity.type
_entity.pdbx_description
1 polymer ?
#
loop_
_entity_poly.entity_id
_entity_poly.type
_entity_poly.pdbx_seq_one_letter_code
_entity_poly.pdbx_strand_id
1 'polypeptide(L)'
;MTAPEPLFIGLMSGTSLDGVDGVLVDFSQSKPRVAGYRSSPFATELRAELLALNSAGDDELHRAALAANALAQVYADVVAELLTHAGIA
;
A
#
# COMPACT_ATOMS: atom_id res chain seq x y z
N MET A 1 26.99 11.70 14.59
CA MET A 1 25.79 10.97 14.14
C MET A 1 25.08 11.84 13.14
N THR A 2 25.16 11.51 11.85
CA THR A 2 24.32 12.13 10.82
C THR A 2 22.87 11.78 11.12
N ALA A 3 21.96 12.74 11.00
CA ALA A 3 20.53 12.46 11.09
C ALA A 3 20.19 11.36 10.06
N PRO A 4 19.29 10.41 10.38
CA PRO A 4 18.86 9.40 9.42
C PRO A 4 18.37 10.08 8.15
N GLU A 5 18.77 9.55 6.99
CA GLU A 5 18.27 10.04 5.70
C GLU A 5 16.73 9.95 5.72
N PRO A 6 16.01 11.06 5.48
CA PRO A 6 14.55 11.11 5.59
C PRO A 6 13.91 10.35 4.43
N LEU A 7 13.97 9.03 4.49
CA LEU A 7 13.31 8.11 3.58
C LEU A 7 11.90 7.81 4.11
N PHE A 8 10.91 7.99 3.24
CA PHE A 8 9.51 7.73 3.56
C PHE A 8 8.89 6.83 2.50
N ILE A 9 8.01 5.92 2.94
CA ILE A 9 7.15 5.17 2.03
C ILE A 9 5.76 5.79 2.00
N GLY A 10 5.27 6.09 0.81
CA GLY A 10 3.87 6.43 0.56
C GLY A 10 3.15 5.26 -0.09
N LEU A 11 1.96 4.94 0.39
CA LEU A 11 1.07 3.93 -0.19
C LEU A 11 -0.26 4.58 -0.57
N MET A 12 -0.82 4.17 -1.70
CA MET A 12 -2.11 4.67 -2.19
C MET A 12 -2.88 3.56 -2.90
N SER A 13 -4.14 3.37 -2.51
CA SER A 13 -5.14 2.60 -3.26
C SER A 13 -6.26 3.54 -3.65
N GLY A 14 -6.50 3.69 -4.96
CA GLY A 14 -7.58 4.52 -5.47
C GLY A 14 -8.97 3.92 -5.20
N THR A 15 -10.01 4.72 -5.44
CA THR A 15 -11.41 4.24 -5.38
C THR A 15 -11.78 3.29 -6.53
N SER A 16 -10.89 3.13 -7.52
CA SER A 16 -10.96 2.11 -8.56
C SER A 16 -10.82 0.68 -8.03
N LEU A 17 -10.22 0.52 -6.83
CA LEU A 17 -9.98 -0.77 -6.16
C LEU A 17 -9.28 -1.78 -7.08
N ASP A 18 -8.34 -1.33 -7.89
CA ASP A 18 -7.54 -2.13 -8.81
C ASP A 18 -6.23 -2.62 -8.19
N GLY A 19 -5.71 -1.91 -7.19
CA GLY A 19 -4.52 -2.33 -6.46
C GLY A 19 -3.94 -1.24 -5.57
N VAL A 20 -2.67 -1.41 -5.25
CA VAL A 20 -1.89 -0.53 -4.38
C VAL A 20 -0.67 -0.05 -5.12
N ASP A 21 -0.50 1.26 -5.19
CA ASP A 21 0.76 1.89 -5.57
C ASP A 21 1.55 2.26 -4.32
N GLY A 22 2.84 1.95 -4.35
CA GLY A 22 3.80 2.30 -3.31
C GLY A 22 4.99 3.05 -3.87
N VAL A 23 5.46 4.07 -3.16
CA VAL A 23 6.66 4.84 -3.50
C VAL A 23 7.59 4.93 -2.30
N LEU A 24 8.90 4.77 -2.53
CA LEU A 24 9.93 5.15 -1.59
C LEU A 24 10.48 6.51 -2.02
N VAL A 25 10.45 7.49 -1.13
CA VAL A 25 10.85 8.87 -1.42
C VAL A 25 11.95 9.31 -0.47
N ASP A 26 13.01 9.87 -1.05
CA ASP A 26 14.12 10.51 -0.37
C ASP A 26 13.90 12.02 -0.31
N PHE A 27 13.77 12.54 0.91
CA PHE A 27 13.60 13.97 1.21
C PHE A 27 14.89 14.62 1.74
N SER A 28 16.06 14.00 1.56
CA SER A 28 17.34 14.54 2.05
C SER A 28 17.73 15.86 1.36
N GLN A 29 17.16 16.13 0.18
CA GLN A 29 17.38 17.32 -0.62
C GLN A 29 16.15 18.22 -0.63
N SER A 30 16.32 19.48 -1.06
CA SER A 30 15.21 20.45 -1.20
C SER A 30 14.12 19.99 -2.18
N LYS A 31 14.47 19.14 -3.15
CA LYS A 31 13.53 18.50 -4.07
C LYS A 31 13.41 17.01 -3.73
N PRO A 32 12.20 16.50 -3.45
CA PRO A 32 12.00 15.07 -3.22
C PRO A 32 12.43 14.22 -4.42
N ARG A 33 13.07 13.08 -4.15
CA ARG A 33 13.47 12.12 -5.17
C ARG A 33 12.77 10.79 -4.93
N VAL A 34 12.10 10.25 -5.94
CA VAL A 34 11.55 8.88 -5.89
C VAL A 34 12.71 7.90 -6.02
N ALA A 35 13.01 7.17 -4.94
CA ALA A 35 14.04 6.14 -4.86
C ALA A 35 13.51 4.75 -5.28
N GLY A 36 12.19 4.54 -5.23
CA GLY A 36 11.55 3.31 -5.69
C GLY A 36 10.05 3.47 -5.91
N TYR A 37 9.49 2.64 -6.78
CA TYR A 37 8.04 2.56 -7.05
C TYR A 37 7.63 1.10 -7.23
N ARG A 38 6.53 0.68 -6.63
CA ARG A 38 5.93 -0.65 -6.80
C ARG A 38 4.42 -0.52 -6.95
N SER A 39 3.83 -1.44 -7.70
CA SER A 39 2.38 -1.54 -7.84
C SER A 39 2.00 -3.00 -7.68
N SER A 40 0.98 -3.26 -6.87
CA SER A 40 0.45 -4.61 -6.67
C SER A 40 -1.04 -4.61 -6.96
N PRO A 41 -1.53 -5.39 -7.94
CA PRO A 41 -2.95 -5.56 -8.15
C PRO A 41 -3.57 -6.28 -6.94
N PHE A 42 -4.84 -5.98 -6.65
CA PHE A 42 -5.57 -6.79 -5.67
C PHE A 42 -5.87 -8.19 -6.21
N ALA A 43 -5.80 -9.19 -5.32
CA ALA A 43 -6.40 -10.48 -5.59
C ALA A 43 -7.88 -10.33 -5.97
N THR A 44 -8.38 -11.19 -6.86
CA THR A 44 -9.73 -11.04 -7.44
C THR A 44 -10.80 -11.06 -6.35
N GLU A 45 -10.60 -11.89 -5.33
CA GLU A 45 -11.49 -12.07 -4.18
C GLU A 45 -11.50 -10.82 -3.30
N LEU A 46 -10.33 -10.26 -3.00
CA LEU A 46 -10.22 -9.03 -2.21
C LEU A 46 -10.87 -7.86 -2.94
N ARG A 47 -10.62 -7.72 -4.25
CA ARG A 47 -11.25 -6.69 -5.08
C ARG A 47 -12.78 -6.83 -5.09
N ALA A 48 -13.29 -8.04 -5.28
CA ALA A 48 -14.73 -8.29 -5.27
C ALA A 48 -15.36 -7.94 -3.93
N GLU A 49 -14.70 -8.29 -2.83
CA GLU A 49 -15.17 -8.00 -1.48
C GLU A 49 -15.19 -6.50 -1.18
N LEU A 50 -14.10 -5.78 -1.52
CA LEU A 50 -14.03 -4.33 -1.38
C LEU A 50 -15.12 -3.64 -2.22
N LEU A 51 -15.39 -4.11 -3.44
CA LEU A 51 -16.50 -3.60 -4.26
C LEU A 51 -17.86 -3.87 -3.62
N ALA A 52 -18.09 -5.08 -3.10
CA ALA A 52 -19.35 -5.45 -2.46
C ALA A 52 -19.64 -4.62 -1.21
N LEU A 53 -18.61 -4.23 -0.44
CA LEU A 53 -18.72 -3.36 0.74
C LEU A 53 -19.13 -1.91 0.41
N ASN A 54 -19.22 -1.54 -0.87
CA ASN A 54 -19.78 -0.25 -1.30
C ASN A 54 -21.30 -0.31 -1.51
N SER A 55 -21.95 -1.38 -1.10
CA SER A 55 -23.41 -1.56 -1.17
C SER A 55 -23.90 -2.23 0.11
N ALA A 56 -25.08 -1.82 0.58
CA ALA A 56 -25.70 -2.40 1.77
C ALA A 56 -25.80 -3.92 1.65
N GLY A 57 -25.46 -4.63 2.71
CA GLY A 57 -25.47 -6.09 2.74
C GLY A 57 -25.46 -6.64 4.15
N ASP A 58 -25.36 -7.96 4.26
CA ASP A 58 -25.27 -8.61 5.56
C ASP A 58 -23.84 -8.54 6.10
N ASP A 59 -23.76 -8.37 7.43
CA ASP A 59 -22.51 -8.47 8.20
C ASP A 59 -21.36 -7.54 7.74
N GLU A 60 -21.71 -6.36 7.22
CA GLU A 60 -20.77 -5.43 6.58
C GLU A 60 -19.60 -5.03 7.49
N LEU A 61 -19.83 -4.88 8.80
CA LEU A 61 -18.77 -4.50 9.74
C LEU A 61 -17.72 -5.60 9.92
N HIS A 62 -18.17 -6.87 10.04
CA HIS A 62 -17.25 -8.00 10.17
C HIS A 62 -16.47 -8.22 8.87
N ARG A 63 -17.19 -8.19 7.75
CA ARG A 63 -16.61 -8.29 6.40
C ARG A 63 -15.60 -7.19 6.11
N ALA A 64 -15.90 -5.93 6.48
CA ALA A 64 -14.97 -4.82 6.37
C ALA A 64 -13.71 -5.02 7.21
N ALA A 65 -13.84 -5.57 8.43
CA ALA A 65 -12.67 -5.87 9.26
C ALA A 65 -11.76 -6.94 8.62
N LEU A 66 -12.34 -7.98 8.03
CA LEU A 66 -11.58 -9.01 7.32
C LEU A 66 -10.91 -8.45 6.05
N ALA A 67 -11.64 -7.67 5.25
CA ALA A 67 -11.11 -7.00 4.07
C ALA A 67 -9.97 -6.02 4.42
N ALA A 68 -10.09 -5.30 5.54
CA ALA A 68 -9.06 -4.39 6.03
C ALA A 68 -7.77 -5.13 6.40
N ASN A 69 -7.86 -6.31 7.03
CA ASN A 69 -6.69 -7.14 7.32
C ASN A 69 -6.00 -7.62 6.05
N ALA A 70 -6.78 -8.07 5.05
CA ALA A 70 -6.24 -8.48 3.76
C ALA A 70 -5.56 -7.30 3.03
N LEU A 71 -6.18 -6.11 3.05
CA LEU A 71 -5.59 -4.89 2.51
C LEU A 71 -4.27 -4.51 3.20
N ALA A 72 -4.23 -4.60 4.54
CA ALA A 72 -3.02 -4.32 5.30
C ALA A 72 -1.87 -5.29 4.94
N GLN A 73 -2.18 -6.56 4.64
CA GLN A 73 -1.18 -7.51 4.16
C GLN A 73 -0.62 -7.09 2.79
N VAL A 74 -1.47 -6.70 1.84
CA VAL A 74 -1.02 -6.18 0.53
C VAL A 74 -0.11 -4.96 0.69
N TYR A 75 -0.46 -4.04 1.60
CA TYR A 75 0.39 -2.89 1.94
C TYR A 75 1.75 -3.30 2.49
N ALA A 76 1.78 -4.27 3.41
CA ALA A 76 3.03 -4.79 3.97
C ALA A 76 3.91 -5.45 2.89
N ASP A 77 3.31 -6.20 1.96
CA ASP A 77 4.03 -6.85 0.86
C ASP A 77 4.65 -5.81 -0.09
N VAL A 78 3.89 -4.77 -0.48
CA VAL A 78 4.41 -3.65 -1.29
C VAL A 78 5.57 -2.92 -0.60
N VAL A 79 5.46 -2.70 0.71
CA VAL A 79 6.56 -2.11 1.52
C VAL A 79 7.79 -3.01 1.50
N ALA A 80 7.62 -4.30 1.73
CA ALA A 80 8.73 -5.27 1.72
C ALA A 80 9.42 -5.31 0.35
N GLU A 81 8.65 -5.29 -0.74
CA GLU A 81 9.20 -5.21 -2.09
C GLU A 81 9.97 -3.91 -2.33
N LEU A 82 9.42 -2.75 -1.91
CA LEU A 82 10.12 -1.46 -2.04
C LEU A 82 11.46 -1.48 -1.30
N LEU A 83 11.49 -1.95 -0.06
CA LEU A 83 12.70 -2.01 0.76
C LEU A 83 13.74 -2.97 0.17
N THR A 84 13.31 -4.15 -0.27
CA THR A 84 14.19 -5.14 -0.90
C THR A 84 14.86 -4.58 -2.14
N HIS A 85 14.08 -3.94 -3.02
CA HIS A 85 14.62 -3.41 -4.27
C HIS A 85 15.43 -2.12 -4.11
N ALA A 86 15.22 -1.38 -3.02
CA ALA A 86 16.05 -0.24 -2.65
C ALA A 86 17.35 -0.66 -1.94
N GLY A 87 17.52 -1.95 -1.59
CA GLY A 87 18.69 -2.45 -0.86
C GLY A 87 18.72 -1.99 0.61
N ILE A 88 17.55 -1.78 1.21
CA ILE A 88 17.38 -1.31 2.60
C ILE A 88 16.95 -2.44 3.55
N ALA A 89 16.41 -3.54 3.00
CA ALA A 89 15.98 -4.73 3.75
C ALA A 89 17.14 -5.64 4.16
#